data_AF-A0A942KVK7-F1
#
_entry.id   AF-A0A942KVK7-F1
#
_cell.length_a   1.000
_cell.length_b   1.000
_cell.length_c   1.000
_cell.angle_alpha   90.00
_cell.angle_beta   90.00
_cell.angle_gamma   90.00
#
_symmetry.space_group_name_H-M   'P 1'
#
loop_
_entity.id
_entity.type
_entity.pdbx_description
1 polymer ?
#
loop_
_entity_poly.entity_id
_entity_poly.type
_entity_poly.pdbx_seq_one_letter_code
_entity_poly.pdbx_strand_id
1 'polypeptide(L)'
;MAGIAQHHVWRMLQRGFSFTDKGPDQIWVYSKDADPEQTVTKKFGKDYYFYGEPDIGADKNITDYENSVQSFIQGARQSPSGTELNSEVCGALVAHLEMRSSFLRSQIAEVAEAALNQLKEAFSSPVSLQKMMLHSSATIETEIEARLATSNASEADKRVLRALAPLILPSAISEGHAEVSTPIVGALDEFINSIPDLTKNAHINSLVSPFTEVERARIHQKLSFKTYRLENPSLILPDTCLAFLMEGKCSPVSQKSDKVESVVVPISAHVAIIGLAKGAIHPTGATINRVLASCAKEFFISNSKTSELQRLSSRIGKNAVMLSEAEIKKTLSLRSLLAQLIHRIRAFSRLGSGSGMVSTSFADLGRRRGMAAGSFRRQTGDFFWLPRCCGTVRAGRSGAHGRRGFPG
;
A
#
# COMPACT_ATOMS: atom_id res chain seq x y z
N MET A 1 -17.94 -10.65 -8.92
CA MET A 1 -17.13 -11.68 -8.24
C MET A 1 -17.28 -11.50 -6.74
N ALA A 2 -18.52 -11.35 -6.27
CA ALA A 2 -18.82 -10.90 -4.93
C ALA A 2 -18.92 -12.06 -3.94
N GLY A 3 -18.46 -11.82 -2.72
CA GLY A 3 -18.46 -12.80 -1.64
C GLY A 3 -17.10 -12.91 -0.95
N ILE A 4 -16.97 -13.92 -0.08
CA ILE A 4 -15.84 -14.02 0.83
C ILE A 4 -14.54 -14.42 0.11
N ALA A 5 -14.61 -15.29 -0.90
CA ALA A 5 -13.45 -15.79 -1.63
C ALA A 5 -13.19 -14.96 -2.90
N GLN A 6 -12.35 -13.94 -2.78
CA GLN A 6 -12.07 -12.97 -3.83
C GLN A 6 -10.77 -13.30 -4.56
N HIS A 7 -10.74 -13.03 -5.87
CA HIS A 7 -9.58 -13.28 -6.71
C HIS A 7 -8.61 -12.10 -6.66
N HIS A 8 -7.43 -12.31 -6.06
CA HIS A 8 -6.35 -11.31 -6.05
C HIS A 8 -5.60 -11.27 -7.40
N VAL A 9 -5.48 -12.42 -8.08
CA VAL A 9 -5.11 -12.46 -9.51
C VAL A 9 -6.37 -12.44 -10.34
N TRP A 10 -6.51 -11.48 -11.24
CA TRP A 10 -7.77 -11.28 -11.95
C TRP A 10 -8.15 -12.47 -12.85
N ARG A 11 -9.29 -13.09 -12.53
CA ARG A 11 -9.76 -14.31 -13.20
C ARG A 11 -9.96 -14.16 -14.71
N MET A 12 -10.35 -12.97 -15.18
CA MET A 12 -10.50 -12.73 -16.62
C MET A 12 -9.16 -12.90 -17.35
N LEU A 13 -8.05 -12.42 -16.77
CA LEU A 13 -6.71 -12.61 -17.33
C LEU A 13 -6.32 -14.09 -17.26
N GLN A 14 -6.52 -14.74 -16.11
CA GLN A 14 -6.18 -16.16 -15.92
C GLN A 14 -6.79 -17.08 -17.00
N ARG A 15 -8.04 -16.82 -17.39
CA ARG A 15 -8.73 -17.56 -18.45
C ARG A 15 -8.02 -17.51 -19.80
N GLY A 16 -7.29 -16.44 -20.08
CA GLY A 16 -6.48 -16.32 -21.30
C GLY A 16 -5.28 -17.29 -21.33
N PHE A 17 -4.96 -17.95 -20.22
CA PHE A 17 -3.88 -18.93 -20.09
C PHE A 17 -4.40 -20.36 -19.92
N SER A 18 -5.70 -20.57 -20.09
CA SER A 18 -6.29 -21.90 -20.10
C SER A 18 -5.73 -22.74 -21.25
N PHE A 19 -5.41 -24.00 -21.00
CA PHE A 19 -5.05 -24.98 -22.05
C PHE A 19 -6.20 -25.90 -22.45
N THR A 20 -7.37 -25.71 -21.84
CA THR A 20 -8.59 -26.44 -22.18
C THR A 20 -9.57 -25.56 -22.91
N ASP A 21 -10.04 -26.02 -24.09
CA ASP A 21 -11.08 -25.33 -24.88
C ASP A 21 -12.50 -25.67 -24.42
N LYS A 22 -12.69 -26.84 -23.81
CA LYS A 22 -13.98 -27.34 -23.30
C LYS A 22 -13.84 -27.76 -21.84
N GLY A 23 -14.81 -27.37 -21.02
CA GLY A 23 -14.85 -27.71 -19.59
C GLY A 23 -14.27 -26.61 -18.69
N PRO A 24 -13.78 -26.95 -17.48
CA PRO A 24 -13.24 -25.97 -16.56
C PRO A 24 -11.90 -25.43 -17.08
N ASP A 25 -11.70 -24.11 -17.01
CA ASP A 25 -10.45 -23.44 -17.42
C ASP A 25 -9.24 -23.97 -16.61
N GLN A 26 -8.43 -24.86 -17.19
CA GLN A 26 -7.25 -25.45 -16.54
C GLN A 26 -5.96 -24.72 -16.88
N ILE A 27 -5.08 -24.56 -15.89
CA ILE A 27 -3.83 -23.82 -15.98
C ILE A 27 -2.69 -24.57 -15.29
N TRP A 28 -1.46 -24.30 -15.71
CA TRP A 28 -0.25 -24.71 -14.99
C TRP A 28 0.24 -23.57 -14.10
N VAL A 29 0.57 -23.89 -12.85
CA VAL A 29 1.12 -22.96 -11.85
C VAL A 29 2.58 -23.32 -11.62
N TYR A 30 3.43 -22.31 -11.75
CA TYR A 30 4.86 -22.41 -11.49
C TYR A 30 5.20 -21.61 -10.25
N SER A 31 5.70 -22.29 -9.23
CA SER A 31 6.19 -21.69 -8.00
C SER A 31 7.72 -21.79 -7.94
N LYS A 32 8.33 -20.92 -7.14
CA LYS A 32 9.77 -20.92 -6.97
C LYS A 32 10.25 -22.26 -6.38
N ASP A 33 11.26 -22.85 -7.00
CA ASP A 33 11.94 -24.07 -6.54
C ASP A 33 11.00 -25.29 -6.33
N ALA A 34 9.86 -25.31 -7.01
CA ALA A 34 8.87 -26.40 -6.96
C ALA A 34 8.50 -26.91 -8.35
N ASP A 35 7.98 -28.13 -8.42
CA ASP A 35 7.43 -28.68 -9.66
C ASP A 35 6.11 -28.00 -10.06
N PRO A 36 5.81 -27.87 -11.36
CA PRO A 36 4.57 -27.23 -11.80
C PRO A 36 3.34 -28.06 -11.46
N GLU A 37 2.34 -27.40 -10.88
CA GLU A 37 1.05 -27.99 -10.51
C GLU A 37 -0.03 -27.60 -11.51
N GLN A 38 -0.97 -28.52 -11.75
CA GLN A 38 -2.16 -28.26 -12.56
C GLN A 38 -3.35 -27.90 -11.66
N THR A 39 -4.07 -26.84 -12.01
CA THR A 39 -5.27 -26.43 -11.27
C THR A 39 -6.31 -25.78 -12.20
N VAL A 40 -7.40 -25.28 -11.63
CA VAL A 40 -8.46 -24.54 -12.35
C VAL A 40 -8.51 -23.09 -11.91
N THR A 41 -8.75 -22.17 -12.84
CA THR A 41 -8.83 -20.70 -12.56
C THR A 41 -9.91 -20.36 -11.52
N LYS A 42 -10.95 -21.22 -11.39
CA LYS A 42 -12.01 -21.05 -10.38
C LYS A 42 -11.48 -21.22 -8.94
N LYS A 43 -10.43 -22.01 -8.72
CA LYS A 43 -9.86 -22.28 -7.39
C LYS A 43 -8.58 -21.48 -7.11
N PHE A 44 -7.86 -21.11 -8.17
CA PHE A 44 -6.57 -20.47 -8.07
C PHE A 44 -6.63 -18.94 -7.85
N GLY A 45 -5.61 -18.38 -7.20
CA GLY A 45 -5.45 -16.93 -7.02
C GLY A 45 -6.53 -16.29 -6.14
N LYS A 46 -7.01 -17.01 -5.13
CA LYS A 46 -8.05 -16.57 -4.19
C LYS A 46 -7.45 -16.19 -2.84
N ASP A 47 -8.04 -15.18 -2.22
CA ASP A 47 -7.82 -14.84 -0.82
C ASP A 47 -9.18 -14.50 -0.17
N TYR A 48 -9.32 -14.86 1.11
CA TYR A 48 -10.56 -14.67 1.86
C TYR A 48 -10.57 -13.25 2.43
N TYR A 49 -11.64 -12.50 2.16
CA TYR A 49 -11.77 -11.10 2.58
C TYR A 49 -10.62 -10.21 2.08
N PHE A 50 -10.18 -10.43 0.83
CA PHE A 50 -9.10 -9.65 0.21
C PHE A 50 -9.42 -8.16 0.11
N TYR A 51 -10.68 -7.82 -0.14
CA TYR A 51 -11.24 -6.46 -0.14
C TYR A 51 -11.97 -6.11 1.16
N GLY A 52 -11.80 -6.94 2.20
CA GLY A 52 -12.48 -6.84 3.49
C GLY A 52 -13.83 -7.57 3.52
N GLU A 53 -14.68 -7.24 4.48
CA GLU A 53 -15.98 -7.88 4.65
C GLU A 53 -16.93 -7.63 3.46
N PRO A 54 -17.82 -8.59 3.15
CA PRO A 54 -18.91 -8.36 2.19
C PRO A 54 -19.67 -7.09 2.58
N ASP A 55 -19.99 -6.22 1.61
CA ASP A 55 -20.57 -4.86 1.73
C ASP A 55 -19.61 -3.67 1.84
N ILE A 56 -18.29 -3.90 1.83
CA ILE A 56 -17.35 -2.80 1.58
C ILE A 56 -17.39 -2.45 0.08
N GLY A 57 -17.59 -1.16 -0.25
CA GLY A 57 -17.77 -0.68 -1.63
C GLY A 57 -16.65 -1.06 -2.63
N ALA A 58 -15.49 -1.49 -2.13
CA ALA A 58 -14.36 -1.97 -2.94
C ALA A 58 -14.73 -3.16 -3.83
N ASP A 59 -15.43 -4.17 -3.30
CA ASP A 59 -15.77 -5.39 -4.06
C ASP A 59 -16.70 -5.10 -5.24
N LYS A 60 -17.67 -4.20 -5.02
CA LYS A 60 -18.59 -3.73 -6.06
C LYS A 60 -17.85 -2.89 -7.11
N ASN A 61 -17.09 -1.88 -6.68
CA ASN A 61 -16.35 -1.00 -7.60
C ASN A 61 -15.39 -1.80 -8.49
N ILE A 62 -14.72 -2.79 -7.91
CA ILE A 62 -13.82 -3.68 -8.65
C ILE A 62 -14.61 -4.55 -9.63
N THR A 63 -15.69 -5.19 -9.19
CA THR A 63 -16.54 -5.99 -10.08
C THR A 63 -17.08 -5.14 -11.25
N ASP A 64 -17.52 -3.92 -10.99
CA ASP A 64 -18.05 -3.00 -12.00
C ASP A 64 -16.96 -2.57 -12.98
N TYR A 65 -15.77 -2.22 -12.48
CA TYR A 65 -14.62 -1.90 -13.32
C TYR A 65 -14.26 -3.08 -14.24
N GLU A 66 -14.10 -4.28 -13.67
CA GLU A 66 -13.74 -5.47 -14.44
C GLU A 66 -14.73 -5.79 -15.56
N ASN A 67 -16.04 -5.63 -15.27
CA ASN A 67 -17.09 -5.80 -16.27
C ASN A 67 -16.97 -4.75 -17.40
N SER A 68 -16.62 -3.51 -17.04
CA SER A 68 -16.50 -2.40 -18.01
C SER A 68 -15.38 -2.60 -19.04
N VAL A 69 -14.29 -3.28 -18.66
CA VAL A 69 -13.11 -3.50 -19.53
C VAL A 69 -13.08 -4.88 -20.19
N GLN A 70 -14.08 -5.73 -19.91
CA GLN A 70 -14.11 -7.10 -20.44
C GLN A 70 -14.17 -7.16 -21.96
N SER A 71 -15.05 -6.38 -22.58
CA SER A 71 -15.18 -6.33 -24.04
C SER A 71 -13.89 -5.83 -24.69
N PHE A 72 -13.25 -4.84 -24.08
CA PHE A 72 -11.97 -4.31 -24.52
C PHE A 72 -10.86 -5.37 -24.54
N ILE A 73 -10.70 -6.12 -23.43
CA ILE A 73 -9.67 -7.18 -23.35
C ILE A 73 -9.95 -8.29 -24.35
N GLN A 74 -11.21 -8.70 -24.53
CA GLN A 74 -11.56 -9.73 -25.50
C GLN A 74 -11.32 -9.26 -26.95
N GLY A 75 -11.63 -8.01 -27.26
CA GLY A 75 -11.29 -7.40 -28.55
C GLY A 75 -9.78 -7.37 -28.79
N ALA A 76 -9.00 -6.98 -27.78
CA ALA A 76 -7.53 -6.98 -27.87
C ALA A 76 -6.95 -8.38 -28.10
N ARG A 77 -7.51 -9.44 -27.47
CA ARG A 77 -7.10 -10.84 -27.71
C ARG A 77 -7.33 -11.31 -29.14
N GLN A 78 -8.36 -10.80 -29.79
CA GLN A 78 -8.73 -11.19 -31.16
C GLN A 78 -8.05 -10.33 -32.23
N SER A 79 -7.49 -9.18 -31.83
CA SER A 79 -6.85 -8.25 -32.75
C SER A 79 -5.52 -8.80 -33.30
N PRO A 80 -5.13 -8.41 -34.53
CA PRO A 80 -3.79 -8.67 -35.07
C PRO A 80 -2.68 -8.12 -34.17
N SER A 81 -1.44 -8.56 -34.38
CA SER A 81 -0.28 -7.95 -33.72
C SER A 81 -0.06 -6.53 -34.24
N GLY A 82 0.32 -5.60 -33.37
CA GLY A 82 0.57 -4.20 -33.70
C GLY A 82 -0.68 -3.31 -33.76
N THR A 83 -1.87 -3.84 -33.50
CA THR A 83 -3.11 -3.04 -33.42
C THR A 83 -2.99 -2.02 -32.30
N GLU A 84 -3.18 -0.75 -32.64
CA GLU A 84 -3.18 0.35 -31.68
C GLU A 84 -4.41 0.29 -30.78
N LEU A 85 -4.18 0.48 -29.48
CA LEU A 85 -5.20 0.44 -28.46
C LEU A 85 -5.39 1.82 -27.85
N ASN A 86 -6.60 2.08 -27.34
CA ASN A 86 -6.92 3.33 -26.68
C ASN A 86 -6.06 3.49 -25.40
N SER A 87 -5.20 4.51 -25.38
CA SER A 87 -4.30 4.77 -24.26
C SER A 87 -5.01 5.15 -22.96
N GLU A 88 -6.22 5.72 -23.02
CA GLU A 88 -7.02 6.05 -21.84
C GLU A 88 -7.47 4.78 -21.10
N VAL A 89 -8.04 3.83 -21.85
CA VAL A 89 -8.47 2.53 -21.33
C VAL A 89 -7.27 1.70 -20.86
N CYS A 90 -6.20 1.65 -21.67
CA CYS A 90 -4.98 0.91 -21.30
C CYS A 90 -4.28 1.51 -20.08
N GLY A 91 -4.17 2.83 -19.99
CA GLY A 91 -3.55 3.49 -18.85
C GLY A 91 -4.32 3.25 -17.55
N ALA A 92 -5.65 3.29 -17.60
CA ALA A 92 -6.51 2.90 -16.48
C ALA A 92 -6.33 1.42 -16.10
N LEU A 93 -6.29 0.52 -17.10
CA LEU A 93 -6.05 -0.91 -16.89
C LEU A 93 -4.72 -1.18 -16.19
N VAL A 94 -3.64 -0.53 -16.64
CA VAL A 94 -2.31 -0.66 -16.03
C VAL A 94 -2.34 -0.15 -14.59
N ALA A 95 -2.92 1.03 -14.34
CA ALA A 95 -3.03 1.59 -12.98
C ALA A 95 -3.83 0.66 -12.05
N HIS A 96 -4.93 0.10 -12.54
CA HIS A 96 -5.76 -0.83 -11.78
C HIS A 96 -4.99 -2.10 -11.40
N LEU A 97 -4.33 -2.72 -12.36
CA LEU A 97 -3.55 -3.95 -12.15
C LEU A 97 -2.36 -3.71 -11.21
N GLU A 98 -1.66 -2.58 -11.37
CA GLU A 98 -0.56 -2.15 -10.50
C GLU A 98 -1.03 -2.02 -9.05
N MET A 99 -2.17 -1.36 -8.82
CA MET A 99 -2.69 -1.10 -7.47
C MET A 99 -3.30 -2.35 -6.82
N ARG A 100 -3.95 -3.22 -7.59
CA ARG A 100 -4.68 -4.40 -7.08
C ARG A 100 -3.79 -5.53 -6.56
N SER A 101 -2.49 -5.46 -6.78
CA SER A 101 -1.61 -6.58 -6.50
C SER A 101 -1.47 -6.86 -4.99
N SER A 102 -1.63 -8.13 -4.58
CA SER A 102 -1.29 -8.60 -3.23
C SER A 102 0.17 -8.28 -2.88
N PHE A 103 1.03 -8.30 -3.91
CA PHE A 103 2.41 -7.85 -3.84
C PHE A 103 2.54 -6.43 -3.28
N LEU A 104 1.82 -5.45 -3.85
CA LEU A 104 1.91 -4.06 -3.40
C LEU A 104 1.52 -3.93 -1.92
N ARG A 105 0.46 -4.65 -1.49
CA ARG A 105 0.05 -4.70 -0.08
C ARG A 105 1.19 -5.23 0.81
N SER A 106 1.78 -6.36 0.47
CA SER A 106 2.88 -6.93 1.27
C SER A 106 4.11 -6.03 1.31
N GLN A 107 4.47 -5.41 0.18
CA GLN A 107 5.63 -4.53 0.12
C GLN A 107 5.48 -3.26 0.96
N ILE A 108 4.29 -2.66 0.98
CA ILE A 108 4.03 -1.51 1.85
C ILE A 108 4.20 -1.90 3.32
N ALA A 109 3.69 -3.06 3.72
CA ALA A 109 3.83 -3.58 5.08
C ALA A 109 5.30 -3.83 5.44
N GLU A 110 6.04 -4.53 4.58
CA GLU A 110 7.47 -4.83 4.77
C GLU A 110 8.32 -3.55 4.89
N VAL A 111 8.07 -2.54 4.05
CA VAL A 111 8.78 -1.25 4.12
C VAL A 111 8.45 -0.50 5.41
N ALA A 112 7.17 -0.48 5.83
CA ALA A 112 6.77 0.17 7.06
C ALA A 112 7.36 -0.53 8.30
N GLU A 113 7.37 -1.86 8.30
CA GLU A 113 7.96 -2.67 9.36
C GLU A 113 9.49 -2.43 9.44
N ALA A 114 10.19 -2.44 8.30
CA ALA A 114 11.62 -2.13 8.25
C ALA A 114 11.94 -0.72 8.77
N ALA A 115 11.07 0.26 8.50
CA ALA A 115 11.18 1.63 9.01
C ALA A 115 11.08 1.70 10.52
N LEU A 116 10.07 1.05 11.08
CA LEU A 116 9.79 1.09 12.50
C LEU A 116 10.79 0.26 13.29
N ASN A 117 11.28 -0.86 12.73
CA ASN A 117 12.37 -1.64 13.33
C ASN A 117 13.68 -0.84 13.39
N GLN A 118 14.02 -0.07 12.35
CA GLN A 118 15.17 0.83 12.40
C GLN A 118 15.00 1.93 13.47
N LEU A 119 13.80 2.48 13.62
CA LEU A 119 13.50 3.44 14.67
C LEU A 119 13.60 2.80 16.07
N LYS A 120 13.06 1.60 16.23
CA LYS A 120 13.14 0.81 17.46
C LYS A 120 14.60 0.57 17.85
N GLU A 121 15.43 0.10 16.92
CA GLU A 121 16.87 -0.10 17.15
C GLU A 121 17.57 1.20 17.58
N ALA A 122 17.21 2.33 16.96
CA ALA A 122 17.74 3.64 17.33
C ALA A 122 17.41 4.03 18.78
N PHE A 123 16.20 3.71 19.27
CA PHE A 123 15.79 3.95 20.65
C PHE A 123 16.31 2.89 21.63
N SER A 124 16.51 1.64 21.19
CA SER A 124 16.97 0.55 22.07
C SER A 124 18.44 0.65 22.46
N SER A 125 19.28 1.35 21.67
CA SER A 125 20.70 1.52 21.96
C SER A 125 20.97 2.88 22.63
N PRO A 126 21.60 2.92 23.82
CA PRO A 126 21.99 4.18 24.48
C PRO A 126 22.87 5.05 23.58
N VAL A 127 23.81 4.43 22.86
CA VAL A 127 24.73 5.11 21.94
C VAL A 127 23.97 5.67 20.73
N SER A 128 23.01 4.92 20.19
CA SER A 128 22.21 5.37 19.04
C SER A 128 21.25 6.49 19.44
N LEU A 129 20.60 6.39 20.60
CA LEU A 129 19.73 7.43 21.16
C LEU A 129 20.52 8.71 21.44
N GLN A 130 21.70 8.59 22.05
CA GLN A 130 22.60 9.71 22.30
C GLN A 130 23.01 10.38 20.98
N LYS A 131 23.48 9.63 20.00
CA LYS A 131 23.79 10.17 18.66
C LYS A 131 22.58 10.84 18.03
N MET A 132 21.40 10.24 18.13
CA MET A 132 20.15 10.76 17.59
C MET A 132 19.77 12.11 18.21
N MET A 133 19.79 12.19 19.54
CA MET A 133 19.48 13.40 20.28
C MET A 133 20.51 14.49 19.98
N LEU A 134 21.81 14.20 20.13
CA LEU A 134 22.90 15.18 20.00
C LEU A 134 23.10 15.70 18.57
N HIS A 135 22.74 14.91 17.54
CA HIS A 135 22.80 15.36 16.15
C HIS A 135 21.78 16.48 15.85
N SER A 136 20.79 16.69 16.72
CA SER A 136 19.82 17.78 16.65
C SER A 136 20.28 19.02 17.46
N SER A 137 21.55 19.43 17.32
CA SER A 137 22.19 20.47 18.14
C SER A 137 21.39 21.79 18.23
N ALA A 138 20.85 22.27 17.11
CA ALA A 138 20.05 23.50 17.08
C ALA A 138 18.75 23.40 17.91
N THR A 139 18.10 22.22 17.93
CA THR A 139 16.91 22.00 18.76
C THR A 139 17.28 21.86 20.23
N ILE A 140 18.42 21.22 20.52
CA ILE A 140 18.92 21.07 21.89
C ILE A 140 19.28 22.43 22.47
N GLU A 141 20.01 23.27 21.75
CA GLU A 141 20.35 24.63 22.19
C GLU A 141 19.10 25.45 22.45
N THR A 142 18.10 25.38 21.55
CA THR A 142 16.83 26.10 21.72
C THR A 142 16.06 25.62 22.96
N GLU A 143 16.02 24.31 23.20
CA GLU A 143 15.33 23.74 24.37
C GLU A 143 16.09 24.05 25.66
N ILE A 144 17.43 24.01 25.65
CA ILE A 144 18.26 24.45 26.78
C ILE A 144 17.95 25.92 27.10
N GLU A 145 17.94 26.81 26.11
CA GLU A 145 17.62 28.22 26.35
C GLU A 145 16.19 28.41 26.87
N ALA A 146 15.21 27.67 26.33
CA ALA A 146 13.84 27.73 26.83
C ALA A 146 13.72 27.27 28.30
N ARG A 147 14.45 26.21 28.68
CA ARG A 147 14.50 25.69 30.06
C ARG A 147 15.25 26.65 30.99
N LEU A 148 16.33 27.26 30.53
CA LEU A 148 17.07 28.26 31.31
C LEU A 148 16.28 29.56 31.48
N ALA A 149 15.54 30.00 30.45
CA ALA A 149 14.69 31.19 30.50
C ALA A 149 13.55 31.06 31.52
N THR A 150 13.02 29.84 31.70
CA THR A 150 11.97 29.54 32.68
C THR A 150 12.49 29.14 34.06
N SER A 151 13.82 29.04 34.22
CA SER A 151 14.44 28.70 35.51
C SER A 151 14.61 29.93 36.41
N ASN A 152 14.47 29.73 37.71
CA ASN A 152 14.74 30.75 38.75
C ASN A 152 16.25 30.92 39.05
N ALA A 153 17.12 30.36 38.22
CA ALA A 153 18.58 30.43 38.41
C ALA A 153 19.11 31.85 38.15
N SER A 154 20.23 32.22 38.77
CA SER A 154 20.87 33.50 38.46
C SER A 154 21.46 33.51 37.05
N GLU A 155 21.68 34.69 36.46
CA GLU A 155 22.32 34.79 35.13
C GLU A 155 23.79 34.33 35.12
N ALA A 156 24.43 34.24 36.29
CA ALA A 156 25.74 33.60 36.44
C ALA A 156 25.60 32.08 36.33
N ASP A 157 24.64 31.49 37.04
CA ASP A 157 24.39 30.04 37.03
C ASP A 157 23.93 29.55 35.65
N LYS A 158 23.04 30.30 34.98
CA LYS A 158 22.60 29.98 33.61
C LYS A 158 23.77 29.97 32.63
N ARG A 159 24.74 30.88 32.77
CA ARG A 159 25.97 30.89 31.94
C ARG A 159 26.81 29.64 32.16
N VAL A 160 26.97 29.21 33.41
CA VAL A 160 27.69 27.97 33.75
C VAL A 160 26.95 26.75 33.19
N LEU A 161 25.62 26.67 33.37
CA LEU A 161 24.80 25.57 32.87
C LEU A 161 24.86 25.44 31.34
N ARG A 162 24.84 26.55 30.59
CA ARG A 162 25.06 26.53 29.12
C ARG A 162 26.41 25.93 28.75
N ALA A 163 27.47 26.35 29.45
CA ALA A 163 28.83 25.88 29.16
C ALA A 163 29.02 24.40 29.51
N LEU A 164 28.32 23.90 30.54
CA LEU A 164 28.39 22.51 30.97
C LEU A 164 27.43 21.58 30.22
N ALA A 165 26.35 22.09 29.63
CA ALA A 165 25.34 21.27 28.97
C ALA A 165 25.92 20.33 27.90
N PRO A 166 26.84 20.74 26.99
CA PRO A 166 27.45 19.82 26.02
C PRO A 166 28.27 18.68 26.65
N LEU A 167 28.79 18.89 27.86
CA LEU A 167 29.60 17.91 28.59
C LEU A 167 28.73 16.91 29.38
N ILE A 168 27.59 17.36 29.92
CA ILE A 168 26.71 16.58 30.79
C ILE A 168 25.63 15.84 29.99
N LEU A 169 25.10 16.43 28.92
CA LEU A 169 24.01 15.85 28.14
C LEU A 169 24.30 14.42 27.63
N PRO A 170 25.51 14.11 27.12
CA PRO A 170 25.80 12.74 26.66
C PRO A 170 25.63 11.68 27.76
N SER A 171 26.14 11.93 28.97
CA SER A 171 26.01 11.00 30.09
C SER A 171 24.58 10.95 30.61
N ALA A 172 23.92 12.11 30.76
CA ALA A 172 22.53 12.19 31.21
C ALA A 172 21.57 11.43 30.29
N ILE A 173 21.75 11.51 28.96
CA ILE A 173 20.95 10.74 28.00
C ILE A 173 21.20 9.22 28.13
N SER A 174 22.44 8.84 28.42
CA SER A 174 22.81 7.42 28.57
C SER A 174 22.26 6.82 29.86
N GLU A 175 22.33 7.58 30.96
CA GLU A 175 21.80 7.18 32.27
C GLU A 175 20.27 7.13 32.27
N GLY A 176 19.61 8.11 31.64
CA GLY A 176 18.16 8.15 31.46
C GLY A 176 17.63 7.29 30.31
N HIS A 177 18.50 6.54 29.61
CA HIS A 177 18.13 5.79 28.40
C HIS A 177 16.94 4.86 28.65
N ALA A 178 17.01 4.03 29.70
CA ALA A 178 15.98 3.04 29.98
C ALA A 178 14.61 3.67 30.28
N GLU A 179 14.58 4.81 30.96
CA GLU A 179 13.34 5.53 31.30
C GLU A 179 12.66 6.09 30.05
N VAL A 180 13.44 6.52 29.06
CA VAL A 180 12.94 7.07 27.79
C VAL A 180 12.64 5.96 26.78
N SER A 181 13.52 4.97 26.65
CA SER A 181 13.45 3.97 25.59
C SER A 181 12.35 2.95 25.83
N THR A 182 12.13 2.52 27.07
CA THR A 182 11.17 1.45 27.40
C THR A 182 9.74 1.75 26.91
N PRO A 183 9.12 2.89 27.25
CA PRO A 183 7.77 3.20 26.77
C PRO A 183 7.70 3.40 25.26
N ILE A 184 8.74 3.99 24.65
CA ILE A 184 8.77 4.23 23.20
C ILE A 184 8.89 2.91 22.44
N VAL A 185 9.80 2.03 22.86
CA VAL A 185 10.01 0.71 22.26
C VAL A 185 8.75 -0.14 22.40
N GLY A 186 8.10 -0.13 23.58
CA GLY A 186 6.84 -0.83 23.78
C GLY A 186 5.73 -0.33 22.84
N ALA A 187 5.57 0.98 22.70
CA ALA A 187 4.60 1.57 21.77
C ALA A 187 4.93 1.25 20.30
N LEU A 188 6.21 1.21 19.93
CA LEU A 188 6.63 0.80 18.58
C LEU A 188 6.33 -0.68 18.33
N ASP A 189 6.50 -1.56 19.30
CA ASP A 189 6.18 -2.98 19.19
C ASP A 189 4.68 -3.21 18.99
N GLU A 190 3.84 -2.53 19.76
CA GLU A 190 2.38 -2.55 19.56
C GLU A 190 2.00 -2.04 18.16
N PHE A 191 2.63 -0.96 17.71
CA PHE A 191 2.35 -0.39 16.39
C PHE A 191 2.81 -1.32 15.25
N ILE A 192 4.01 -1.92 15.35
CA ILE A 192 4.54 -2.87 14.37
C ILE A 192 3.59 -4.04 14.20
N ASN A 193 3.10 -4.59 15.31
CA ASN A 193 2.15 -5.71 15.29
C ASN A 193 0.81 -5.35 14.61
N SER A 194 0.44 -4.06 14.54
CA SER A 194 -0.77 -3.59 13.87
C SER A 194 -0.61 -3.27 12.36
N ILE A 195 0.63 -3.21 11.84
CA ILE A 195 0.92 -2.86 10.43
C ILE A 195 0.15 -3.72 9.41
N PRO A 196 0.04 -5.05 9.57
CA PRO A 196 -0.66 -5.87 8.58
C PRO A 196 -2.10 -5.41 8.36
N ASP A 197 -2.84 -5.16 9.44
CA ASP A 197 -4.23 -4.70 9.40
C ASP A 197 -4.35 -3.26 8.90
N LEU A 198 -3.47 -2.36 9.37
CA LEU A 198 -3.44 -0.97 8.90
C LEU A 198 -3.16 -0.90 7.39
N THR A 199 -2.23 -1.71 6.89
CA THR A 199 -1.86 -1.76 5.48
C THR A 199 -2.99 -2.37 4.65
N LYS A 200 -3.62 -3.43 5.16
CA LYS A 200 -4.81 -4.02 4.52
C LYS A 200 -5.92 -2.98 4.39
N ASN A 201 -6.26 -2.28 5.46
CA ASN A 201 -7.32 -1.27 5.47
C ASN A 201 -6.99 -0.06 4.58
N ALA A 202 -5.75 0.44 4.65
CA ALA A 202 -5.30 1.53 3.79
C ALA A 202 -5.34 1.15 2.30
N HIS A 203 -4.91 -0.08 1.97
CA HIS A 203 -5.00 -0.60 0.61
C HIS A 203 -6.46 -0.68 0.15
N ILE A 204 -7.36 -1.29 0.94
CA ILE A 204 -8.80 -1.34 0.62
C ILE A 204 -9.37 0.05 0.38
N ASN A 205 -9.08 1.01 1.25
CA ASN A 205 -9.52 2.40 1.10
C ASN A 205 -8.98 3.06 -0.18
N SER A 206 -7.73 2.76 -0.57
CA SER A 206 -7.16 3.26 -1.83
C SER A 206 -7.83 2.69 -3.08
N LEU A 207 -8.37 1.46 -3.00
CA LEU A 207 -9.14 0.85 -4.09
C LEU A 207 -10.57 1.41 -4.18
N VAL A 208 -11.12 1.92 -3.08
CA VAL A 208 -12.41 2.64 -3.07
C VAL A 208 -12.25 4.07 -3.58
N SER A 209 -11.08 4.69 -3.36
CA SER A 209 -10.85 6.09 -3.69
C SER A 209 -10.48 6.29 -5.16
N PRO A 210 -11.29 7.02 -5.95
CA PRO A 210 -11.00 7.28 -7.36
C PRO A 210 -9.75 8.16 -7.57
N PHE A 211 -9.27 8.88 -6.54
CA PHE A 211 -8.22 9.89 -6.70
C PHE A 211 -6.84 9.30 -7.08
N THR A 212 -6.46 8.17 -6.51
CA THR A 212 -5.15 7.54 -6.75
C THR A 212 -5.07 6.82 -8.08
N GLU A 213 -6.17 6.20 -8.52
CA GLU A 213 -6.25 5.50 -9.80
C GLU A 213 -6.22 6.49 -10.97
N VAL A 214 -6.88 7.66 -10.84
CA VAL A 214 -6.91 8.69 -11.87
C VAL A 214 -5.53 9.29 -12.16
N GLU A 215 -4.72 9.58 -11.12
CA GLU A 215 -3.38 10.15 -11.35
C GLU A 215 -2.41 9.12 -11.95
N ARG A 216 -2.40 7.88 -11.45
CA ARG A 216 -1.59 6.80 -12.02
C ARG A 216 -2.00 6.49 -13.46
N ALA A 217 -3.31 6.46 -13.74
CA ALA A 217 -3.81 6.25 -15.09
C ALA A 217 -3.29 7.33 -16.05
N ARG A 218 -3.30 8.61 -15.65
CA ARG A 218 -2.75 9.72 -16.46
C ARG A 218 -1.26 9.60 -16.73
N ILE A 219 -0.49 9.06 -15.78
CA ILE A 219 0.94 8.79 -16.00
C ILE A 219 1.10 7.73 -17.10
N HIS A 220 0.36 6.62 -16.98
CA HIS A 220 0.44 5.49 -17.91
C HIS A 220 -0.17 5.78 -19.29
N GLN A 221 -1.13 6.70 -19.38
CA GLN A 221 -1.74 7.18 -20.62
C GLN A 221 -0.74 7.82 -21.60
N LYS A 222 0.43 8.24 -21.11
CA LYS A 222 1.50 8.81 -21.95
C LYS A 222 2.19 7.77 -22.83
N LEU A 223 1.95 6.49 -22.59
CA LEU A 223 2.47 5.39 -23.39
C LEU A 223 1.60 5.16 -24.65
N SER A 224 2.24 4.70 -25.72
CA SER A 224 1.54 4.18 -26.90
C SER A 224 1.28 2.69 -26.71
N PHE A 225 0.01 2.28 -26.70
CA PHE A 225 -0.37 0.90 -26.45
C PHE A 225 -0.68 0.14 -27.75
N LYS A 226 -0.13 -1.07 -27.86
CA LYS A 226 -0.39 -1.97 -28.97
C LYS A 226 -0.60 -3.39 -28.49
N THR A 227 -1.34 -4.18 -29.26
CA THR A 227 -1.35 -5.64 -29.12
C THR A 227 -0.03 -6.23 -29.60
N TYR A 228 0.45 -7.24 -28.90
CA TYR A 228 1.62 -8.00 -29.30
C TYR A 228 1.33 -9.49 -29.23
N ARG A 229 1.42 -10.15 -30.39
CA ARG A 229 1.14 -11.59 -30.51
C ARG A 229 2.43 -12.39 -30.57
N LEU A 230 2.49 -13.45 -29.76
CA LEU A 230 3.58 -14.42 -29.71
C LEU A 230 3.02 -15.81 -29.96
N GLU A 231 3.51 -16.47 -31.01
CA GLU A 231 3.16 -17.87 -31.26
C GLU A 231 4.02 -18.82 -30.42
N ASN A 232 5.33 -18.57 -30.35
CA ASN A 232 6.28 -19.32 -29.52
C ASN A 232 7.39 -18.41 -28.98
N PRO A 233 7.77 -18.49 -27.69
CA PRO A 233 7.11 -19.28 -26.63
C PRO A 233 5.76 -18.67 -26.22
N SER A 234 4.90 -19.47 -25.57
CA SER A 234 3.71 -18.95 -24.89
C SER A 234 4.10 -17.94 -23.81
N LEU A 235 3.30 -16.88 -23.67
CA LEU A 235 3.37 -15.93 -22.57
C LEU A 235 2.98 -16.58 -21.25
N ILE A 236 3.51 -16.02 -20.16
CA ILE A 236 3.10 -16.32 -18.79
C ILE A 236 2.31 -15.16 -18.18
N LEU A 237 1.51 -15.45 -17.15
CA LEU A 237 0.87 -14.43 -16.32
C LEU A 237 1.43 -14.49 -14.90
N PRO A 238 2.19 -13.48 -14.44
CA PRO A 238 2.63 -13.41 -13.06
C PRO A 238 1.44 -13.10 -12.14
N ASP A 239 1.55 -13.46 -10.86
CA ASP A 239 0.63 -13.04 -9.80
C ASP A 239 0.49 -11.52 -9.66
N THR A 240 1.53 -10.77 -10.04
CA THR A 240 1.51 -9.31 -10.16
C THR A 240 0.77 -8.76 -11.38
N CYS A 241 0.28 -9.64 -12.26
CA CYS A 241 -0.47 -9.35 -13.50
C CYS A 241 0.25 -8.54 -14.59
N LEU A 242 1.30 -7.79 -14.28
CA LEU A 242 2.05 -6.99 -15.23
C LEU A 242 3.51 -6.82 -14.82
N ALA A 243 4.30 -6.25 -15.72
CA ALA A 243 5.66 -5.80 -15.43
C ALA A 243 6.00 -4.50 -16.17
N PHE A 244 6.65 -3.58 -15.47
CA PHE A 244 7.27 -2.39 -16.03
C PHE A 244 8.74 -2.67 -16.35
N LEU A 245 9.19 -2.24 -17.52
CA LEU A 245 10.59 -2.16 -17.91
C LEU A 245 11.00 -0.69 -17.87
N MET A 246 12.10 -0.43 -17.17
CA MET A 246 12.62 0.90 -16.90
C MET A 246 14.13 0.88 -17.15
N GLU A 247 14.73 2.06 -17.25
CA GLU A 247 16.18 2.21 -17.41
C GLU A 247 16.94 1.42 -16.31
N GLY A 248 17.58 0.32 -16.72
CA GLY A 248 18.38 -0.54 -15.83
C GLY A 248 17.62 -1.43 -14.84
N LYS A 249 16.27 -1.43 -14.82
CA LYS A 249 15.48 -2.27 -13.89
C LYS A 249 14.13 -2.70 -14.47
N CYS A 250 13.52 -3.72 -13.87
CA CYS A 250 12.11 -4.03 -14.06
C CYS A 250 11.44 -4.26 -12.71
N SER A 251 10.14 -3.96 -12.62
CA SER A 251 9.36 -4.13 -11.38
C SER A 251 7.88 -4.31 -11.72
N PRO A 252 7.09 -5.01 -10.88
CA PRO A 252 5.63 -5.03 -11.01
C PRO A 252 4.96 -3.69 -10.66
N VAL A 253 5.70 -2.73 -10.10
CA VAL A 253 5.18 -1.40 -9.71
C VAL A 253 6.11 -0.29 -10.21
N SER A 254 5.54 0.88 -10.45
CA SER A 254 6.25 2.08 -10.89
C SER A 254 6.14 3.19 -9.83
N GLN A 255 7.24 3.91 -9.64
CA GLN A 255 7.30 5.10 -8.82
C GLN A 255 7.24 6.36 -9.68
N LYS A 256 6.86 7.49 -9.09
CA LYS A 256 6.72 8.77 -9.80
C LYS A 256 8.03 9.24 -10.46
N SER A 257 9.19 8.87 -9.90
CA SER A 257 10.52 9.21 -10.43
C SER A 257 11.01 8.24 -11.51
N ASP A 258 10.32 7.11 -11.71
CA ASP A 258 10.78 6.09 -12.63
C ASP A 258 10.56 6.53 -14.08
N LYS A 259 11.57 6.27 -14.92
CA LYS A 259 11.45 6.39 -16.37
C LYS A 259 10.96 5.05 -16.93
N VAL A 260 9.65 4.93 -17.10
CA VAL A 260 9.04 3.76 -17.72
C VAL A 260 9.31 3.77 -19.22
N GLU A 261 10.05 2.77 -19.70
CA GLU A 261 10.30 2.56 -21.13
C GLU A 261 9.18 1.74 -21.76
N SER A 262 8.73 0.70 -21.05
CA SER A 262 7.58 -0.08 -21.46
C SER A 262 6.85 -0.73 -20.30
N VAL A 263 5.59 -1.10 -20.54
CA VAL A 263 4.80 -1.95 -19.64
C VAL A 263 4.23 -3.11 -20.44
N VAL A 264 4.25 -4.30 -19.85
CA VAL A 264 3.72 -5.52 -20.47
C VAL A 264 2.59 -6.06 -19.61
N VAL A 265 1.41 -6.18 -20.20
CA VAL A 265 0.22 -6.79 -19.60
C VAL A 265 -0.15 -8.03 -20.42
N PRO A 266 0.25 -9.24 -19.99
CA PRO A 266 -0.09 -10.47 -20.69
C PRO A 266 -1.60 -10.76 -20.50
N ILE A 267 -2.35 -10.77 -21.59
CA ILE A 267 -3.82 -10.95 -21.57
C ILE A 267 -4.24 -12.34 -22.03
N SER A 268 -3.37 -13.10 -22.69
CA SER A 268 -3.51 -14.53 -22.96
C SER A 268 -2.14 -15.18 -23.16
N ALA A 269 -2.11 -16.51 -23.31
CA ALA A 269 -0.89 -17.26 -23.61
C ALA A 269 -0.20 -16.82 -24.91
N HIS A 270 -0.88 -16.07 -25.78
CA HIS A 270 -0.32 -15.65 -27.07
C HIS A 270 -0.45 -14.14 -27.33
N VAL A 271 -1.07 -13.38 -26.43
CA VAL A 271 -1.29 -11.94 -26.63
C VAL A 271 -0.96 -11.16 -25.37
N ALA A 272 -0.16 -10.12 -25.53
CA ALA A 272 0.07 -9.08 -24.52
C ALA A 272 -0.42 -7.72 -25.05
N ILE A 273 -0.78 -6.84 -24.11
CA ILE A 273 -0.85 -5.40 -24.33
C ILE A 273 0.51 -4.84 -23.93
N ILE A 274 1.15 -4.10 -24.85
CA ILE A 274 2.45 -3.46 -24.57
C ILE A 274 2.28 -1.96 -24.72
N GLY A 275 2.55 -1.24 -23.63
CA GLY A 275 2.69 0.22 -23.65
C GLY A 275 4.15 0.59 -23.85
N LEU A 276 4.44 1.46 -24.81
CA LEU A 276 5.79 1.92 -25.12
C LEU A 276 5.91 3.43 -24.94
N ALA A 277 6.99 3.86 -24.28
CA ALA A 277 7.39 5.26 -24.30
C ALA A 277 7.91 5.64 -25.68
N LYS A 278 7.88 6.94 -26.00
CA LYS A 278 8.37 7.45 -27.27
C LYS A 278 9.85 7.10 -27.45
N GLY A 279 10.17 6.37 -28.52
CA GLY A 279 11.53 5.95 -28.84
C GLY A 279 12.01 4.70 -28.10
N ALA A 280 11.17 4.09 -27.26
CA ALA A 280 11.51 2.83 -26.59
C ALA A 280 11.52 1.65 -27.58
N ILE A 281 12.40 0.69 -27.32
CA ILE A 281 12.53 -0.53 -28.13
C ILE A 281 11.51 -1.56 -27.65
N HIS A 282 10.87 -2.24 -28.61
CA HIS A 282 9.95 -3.31 -28.31
C HIS A 282 10.70 -4.53 -27.70
N PRO A 283 10.29 -5.04 -26.54
CA PRO A 283 10.95 -6.21 -25.94
C PRO A 283 10.66 -7.48 -26.75
N THR A 284 11.64 -8.40 -26.83
CA THR A 284 11.46 -9.70 -27.47
C THR A 284 10.62 -10.65 -26.60
N GLY A 285 10.03 -11.71 -27.18
CA GLY A 285 9.24 -12.69 -26.42
C GLY A 285 9.98 -13.33 -25.25
N ALA A 286 11.24 -13.74 -25.47
CA ALA A 286 12.09 -14.28 -24.41
C ALA A 286 12.36 -13.23 -23.30
N THR A 287 12.54 -11.96 -23.68
CA THR A 287 12.72 -10.87 -22.71
C THR A 287 11.45 -10.66 -21.89
N ILE A 288 10.28 -10.69 -22.53
CA ILE A 288 8.98 -10.53 -21.87
C ILE A 288 8.79 -11.58 -20.78
N ASN A 289 8.89 -12.87 -21.12
CA ASN A 289 8.70 -13.94 -20.13
C ASN A 289 9.75 -13.88 -19.01
N ARG A 290 11.00 -13.54 -19.33
CA ARG A 290 12.06 -13.38 -18.33
C ARG A 290 11.77 -12.25 -17.34
N VAL A 291 11.22 -11.14 -17.83
CA VAL A 291 10.82 -9.99 -17.01
C VAL A 291 9.60 -10.33 -16.17
N LEU A 292 8.53 -10.85 -16.79
CA LEU A 292 7.30 -11.27 -16.10
C LEU A 292 7.60 -12.28 -14.98
N ALA A 293 8.41 -13.30 -15.25
CA ALA A 293 8.80 -14.29 -14.26
C ALA A 293 9.62 -13.69 -13.11
N SER A 294 10.43 -12.66 -13.38
CA SER A 294 11.18 -11.98 -12.33
C SER A 294 10.34 -11.02 -11.48
N CYS A 295 9.28 -10.46 -12.07
CA CYS A 295 8.35 -9.57 -11.39
C CYS A 295 7.25 -10.34 -10.64
N ALA A 296 7.06 -11.63 -10.92
CA ALA A 296 6.22 -12.52 -10.12
C ALA A 296 6.74 -12.59 -8.67
N LYS A 297 5.85 -12.52 -7.69
CA LYS A 297 6.20 -12.60 -6.27
C LYS A 297 6.28 -14.05 -5.80
N GLU A 298 5.22 -14.81 -6.01
CA GLU A 298 5.07 -16.17 -5.49
C GLU A 298 4.98 -17.20 -6.63
N PHE A 299 4.29 -16.85 -7.71
CA PHE A 299 4.08 -17.75 -8.84
C PHE A 299 3.81 -17.00 -10.15
N PHE A 300 3.89 -17.75 -11.25
CA PHE A 300 3.23 -17.38 -12.51
C PHE A 300 2.44 -18.57 -13.07
N ILE A 301 1.51 -18.29 -13.98
CA ILE A 301 0.70 -19.31 -14.65
C ILE A 301 0.98 -19.36 -16.16
N SER A 302 0.71 -20.53 -16.75
CA SER A 302 0.92 -20.80 -18.18
C SER A 302 -0.12 -21.78 -18.74
N ASN A 303 -0.27 -21.80 -20.07
CA ASN A 303 -1.05 -22.80 -20.80
C ASN A 303 -0.26 -24.09 -21.11
N SER A 304 1.00 -24.19 -20.71
CA SER A 304 1.83 -25.33 -21.06
C SER A 304 2.82 -25.67 -19.95
N LYS A 305 3.20 -26.95 -19.90
CA LYS A 305 4.26 -27.45 -19.04
C LYS A 305 5.53 -27.67 -19.87
N THR A 306 6.53 -26.81 -19.71
CA THR A 306 7.82 -26.92 -20.42
C THR A 306 9.01 -26.76 -19.48
N SER A 307 10.16 -27.30 -19.88
CA SER A 307 11.43 -27.17 -19.14
C SER A 307 11.96 -25.73 -19.15
N GLU A 308 11.68 -24.95 -20.18
CA GLU A 308 12.02 -23.52 -20.23
C GLU A 308 11.27 -22.74 -19.17
N LEU A 309 9.96 -22.94 -19.06
CA LEU A 309 9.14 -22.33 -18.01
C LEU A 309 9.59 -22.79 -16.61
N GLN A 310 9.99 -24.05 -16.46
CA GLN A 310 10.58 -24.52 -15.20
C GLN A 310 11.86 -23.75 -14.85
N ARG A 311 12.73 -23.46 -15.82
CA ARG A 311 13.92 -22.64 -15.57
C ARG A 311 13.55 -21.21 -15.17
N LEU A 312 12.47 -20.66 -15.73
CA LEU A 312 11.99 -19.32 -15.38
C LEU A 312 11.44 -19.24 -13.95
N SER A 313 10.97 -20.33 -13.34
CA SER A 313 10.50 -20.31 -11.94
C SER A 313 11.59 -19.89 -10.95
N SER A 314 12.87 -20.19 -11.26
CA SER A 314 14.03 -19.70 -10.49
C SER A 314 14.19 -18.17 -10.48
N ARG A 315 13.40 -17.45 -11.28
CA ARG A 315 13.40 -15.98 -11.33
C ARG A 315 12.35 -15.34 -10.44
N ILE A 316 11.36 -16.11 -9.98
CA ILE A 316 10.29 -15.61 -9.10
C ILE A 316 10.91 -14.92 -7.89
N GLY A 317 10.41 -13.72 -7.59
CA GLY A 317 10.87 -12.87 -6.48
C GLY A 317 12.13 -12.05 -6.75
N LYS A 318 12.80 -12.17 -7.91
CA LYS A 318 14.07 -11.44 -8.15
C LYS A 318 13.89 -9.93 -8.32
N ASN A 319 12.79 -9.52 -8.95
CA ASN A 319 12.47 -8.13 -9.25
C ASN A 319 11.08 -7.73 -8.73
N ALA A 320 10.43 -8.63 -7.98
CA ALA A 320 9.24 -8.32 -7.20
C ALA A 320 9.67 -7.54 -5.94
N VAL A 321 10.08 -6.29 -6.12
CA VAL A 321 10.46 -5.38 -5.04
C VAL A 321 9.97 -3.98 -5.37
N MET A 322 9.36 -3.30 -4.40
CA MET A 322 8.92 -1.92 -4.57
C MET A 322 10.07 -0.93 -4.33
N LEU A 323 10.88 -1.20 -3.31
CA LEU A 323 12.07 -0.45 -2.92
C LEU A 323 13.19 -1.44 -2.63
N SER A 324 14.38 -1.20 -3.16
CA SER A 324 15.58 -1.97 -2.80
C SER A 324 15.96 -1.73 -1.34
N GLU A 325 16.69 -2.66 -0.72
CA GLU A 325 17.23 -2.47 0.63
C GLU A 325 18.06 -1.18 0.76
N ALA A 326 18.78 -0.80 -0.30
CA ALA A 326 19.55 0.44 -0.34
C ALA A 326 18.64 1.68 -0.33
N GLU A 327 17.53 1.66 -1.09
CA GLU A 327 16.53 2.71 -1.09
C GLU A 327 15.77 2.79 0.24
N ILE A 328 15.45 1.64 0.84
CA ILE A 328 14.89 1.51 2.18
C ILE A 328 15.85 2.16 3.18
N LYS A 329 17.13 1.76 3.24
CA LYS A 329 18.15 2.36 4.13
C LYS A 329 18.35 3.86 3.88
N LYS A 330 18.34 4.31 2.63
CA LYS A 330 18.48 5.73 2.28
C LYS A 330 17.27 6.55 2.72
N THR A 331 16.06 6.04 2.47
CA THR A 331 14.80 6.72 2.80
C THR A 331 14.55 6.71 4.31
N LEU A 332 15.01 5.65 4.98
CA LEU A 332 14.86 5.42 6.41
C LEU A 332 16.10 5.80 7.21
N SER A 333 17.03 6.54 6.59
CA SER A 333 18.16 7.09 7.33
C SER A 333 17.65 7.83 8.56
N LEU A 334 18.33 7.68 9.70
CA LEU A 334 17.91 8.33 10.96
C LEU A 334 17.59 9.82 10.77
N ARG A 335 18.37 10.50 9.91
CA ARG A 335 18.17 11.92 9.56
C ARG A 335 16.81 12.18 8.89
N SER A 336 16.39 11.36 7.94
CA SER A 336 15.11 11.55 7.23
C SER A 336 13.92 11.20 8.13
N LEU A 337 14.03 10.15 8.95
CA LEU A 337 12.99 9.77 9.91
C LEU A 337 12.78 10.84 10.99
N LEU A 338 13.87 11.39 11.56
CA LEU A 338 13.80 12.47 12.53
C LEU A 338 13.21 13.76 11.94
N ALA A 339 13.65 14.15 10.75
CA ALA A 339 13.12 15.34 10.09
C ALA A 339 11.60 15.24 9.88
N GLN A 340 11.10 14.06 9.49
CA GLN A 340 9.66 13.82 9.32
C GLN A 340 8.91 13.73 10.64
N LEU A 341 9.46 13.07 11.66
CA LEU A 341 8.85 12.96 12.98
C LEU A 341 8.74 14.34 13.65
N ILE A 342 9.81 15.14 13.62
CA ILE A 342 9.84 16.51 14.15
C ILE A 342 8.84 17.40 13.38
N HIS A 343 8.77 17.27 12.06
CA HIS A 343 7.80 18.00 11.25
C HIS A 343 6.35 17.65 11.63
N ARG A 344 6.05 16.36 11.84
CA ARG A 344 4.71 15.89 12.24
C ARG A 344 4.34 16.26 13.67
N ILE A 345 5.28 16.15 14.62
CA ILE A 345 5.07 16.62 16.00
C ILE A 345 4.75 18.12 15.98
N ARG A 346 5.53 18.95 15.26
CA ARG A 346 5.26 20.39 15.13
C ARG A 346 3.92 20.68 14.46
N ALA A 347 3.50 19.91 13.47
CA ALA A 347 2.19 20.05 12.84
C ALA A 347 1.05 19.70 13.81
N PHE A 348 1.23 18.65 14.63
CA PHE A 348 0.28 18.25 15.65
C PHE A 348 0.19 19.27 16.80
N SER A 349 1.32 19.83 17.24
CA SER A 349 1.36 20.91 18.25
C SER A 349 0.62 22.17 17.78
N ARG A 350 0.66 22.49 16.48
CA ARG A 350 -0.05 23.64 15.89
C ARG A 350 -1.55 23.41 15.74
N LEU A 351 -1.98 22.15 15.62
CA LEU A 351 -3.40 21.78 15.60
C LEU A 351 -4.00 21.71 17.02
N GLY A 352 -3.17 21.42 18.04
CA GLY A 352 -3.57 21.41 19.45
C GLY A 352 -3.62 22.77 20.14
N SER A 353 -3.03 23.83 19.56
CA SER A 353 -3.08 25.19 20.13
C SER A 353 -4.34 25.98 19.74
N GLY A 354 -5.34 25.31 19.16
CA GLY A 354 -6.51 25.92 18.53
C GLY A 354 -7.86 25.58 19.17
N SER A 355 -7.95 25.28 20.46
CA SER A 355 -9.20 25.38 21.24
C SER A 355 -8.95 25.01 22.70
N GLY A 356 -9.32 25.91 23.61
CA GLY A 356 -9.18 25.69 25.05
C GLY A 356 -10.17 24.65 25.57
N MET A 357 -9.66 23.61 26.22
CA MET A 357 -10.14 23.02 27.47
C MET A 357 -9.30 21.78 27.81
N VAL A 358 -9.19 21.51 29.11
CA VAL A 358 -8.43 20.43 29.77
C VAL A 358 -6.97 20.78 30.09
N SER A 359 -6.80 21.68 31.06
CA SER A 359 -5.69 21.62 32.00
C SER A 359 -6.08 20.75 33.18
N THR A 360 -5.43 19.59 33.34
CA THR A 360 -5.25 18.77 34.56
C THR A 360 -4.57 17.48 34.11
N SER A 361 -3.55 16.88 34.72
CA SER A 361 -2.59 17.21 35.77
C SER A 361 -1.49 16.14 35.60
N PHE A 362 -0.21 16.52 35.47
CA PHE A 362 0.94 15.62 35.69
C PHE A 362 1.65 15.97 37.01
N ALA A 363 0.94 16.64 37.91
CA ALA A 363 1.41 17.06 39.22
C ALA A 363 0.51 16.45 40.30
N ASP A 364 0.45 15.12 40.40
CA ASP A 364 -0.19 14.47 41.57
C ASP A 364 0.31 13.04 41.86
N LEU A 365 1.58 12.74 41.56
CA LEU A 365 2.27 11.57 42.11
C LEU A 365 3.11 12.01 43.31
N GLY A 366 2.42 12.41 44.39
CA GLY A 366 3.14 12.88 45.57
C GLY A 366 2.28 13.48 46.68
N ARG A 367 1.14 12.86 47.06
CA ARG A 367 0.59 13.05 48.42
C ARG A 367 -0.54 12.07 48.78
N ARG A 368 -0.31 11.38 49.90
CA ARG A 368 -1.24 10.89 50.93
C ARG A 368 -1.86 9.49 50.83
N ARG A 369 -1.31 8.65 51.73
CA ARG A 369 -2.02 7.64 52.55
C ARG A 369 -3.29 8.22 53.21
N GLY A 370 -4.32 7.37 53.39
CA GLY A 370 -5.24 7.48 54.53
C GLY A 370 -6.73 7.23 54.24
N MET A 371 -7.20 6.04 54.63
CA MET A 371 -8.54 5.70 55.17
C MET A 371 -9.85 5.86 54.35
N ALA A 372 -10.44 4.68 54.11
CA ALA A 372 -11.78 4.21 54.51
C ALA A 372 -13.09 4.69 53.80
N ALA A 373 -13.76 3.67 53.25
CA ALA A 373 -15.19 3.33 53.28
C ALA A 373 -16.26 4.27 52.65
N GLY A 374 -17.04 3.71 51.73
CA GLY A 374 -18.33 4.27 51.30
C GLY A 374 -18.87 3.69 50.00
N SER A 375 -19.72 2.68 50.11
CA SER A 375 -20.48 2.03 49.03
C SER A 375 -21.46 2.98 48.31
N PHE A 376 -21.62 2.86 46.98
CA PHE A 376 -22.93 3.01 46.33
C PHE A 376 -23.02 2.26 44.98
N ARG A 377 -24.19 1.66 44.74
CA ARG A 377 -24.54 0.73 43.65
C ARG A 377 -25.18 1.46 42.44
N ARG A 378 -24.95 0.90 41.25
CA ARG A 378 -25.81 0.73 40.03
C ARG A 378 -26.68 1.91 39.52
N GLN A 379 -26.64 2.19 38.20
CA GLN A 379 -27.59 1.68 37.18
C GLN A 379 -27.38 2.30 35.76
N THR A 380 -27.34 1.42 34.76
CA THR A 380 -27.91 1.45 33.38
C THR A 380 -28.11 2.76 32.59
N GLY A 381 -27.78 2.71 31.28
CA GLY A 381 -28.48 3.50 30.25
C GLY A 381 -27.76 3.60 28.91
N ASP A 382 -28.08 2.71 27.96
CA ASP A 382 -27.81 2.86 26.53
C ASP A 382 -28.51 4.11 25.97
N PHE A 383 -27.92 4.82 25.01
CA PHE A 383 -28.69 5.50 23.95
C PHE A 383 -27.85 5.79 22.69
N PHE A 384 -28.34 5.23 21.58
CA PHE A 384 -28.02 5.51 20.18
C PHE A 384 -28.37 6.96 19.79
N TRP A 385 -27.63 7.56 18.85
CA TRP A 385 -28.03 8.77 18.12
C TRP A 385 -27.78 8.62 16.60
N LEU A 386 -28.85 8.76 15.82
CA LEU A 386 -28.88 9.08 14.39
C LEU A 386 -29.20 10.58 14.22
N PRO A 387 -28.68 11.28 13.19
CA PRO A 387 -29.21 12.59 12.81
C PRO A 387 -30.29 12.50 11.73
N ARG A 388 -31.31 13.36 11.90
CA ARG A 388 -32.49 13.58 11.07
C ARG A 388 -32.19 14.32 9.76
N CYS A 389 -32.88 13.93 8.70
CA CYS A 389 -33.17 14.73 7.51
C CYS A 389 -34.28 15.75 7.79
N CYS A 390 -34.20 16.93 7.17
CA CYS A 390 -35.25 17.95 7.22
C CYS A 390 -35.43 18.63 5.87
N GLY A 391 -36.71 18.78 5.47
CA GLY A 391 -37.20 19.71 4.44
C GLY A 391 -37.60 19.04 3.12
N THR A 392 -38.76 19.29 2.49
CA THR A 392 -39.98 20.02 2.86
C THR A 392 -41.05 19.61 1.84
N VAL A 393 -42.30 19.45 2.26
CA VAL A 393 -43.45 19.13 1.40
C VAL A 393 -44.20 20.42 1.07
N ARG A 394 -44.67 20.59 -0.18
CA ARG A 394 -45.99 21.20 -0.44
C ARG A 394 -46.60 20.72 -1.76
N ALA A 395 -47.92 20.66 -1.73
CA ALA A 395 -48.80 19.79 -2.51
C ALA A 395 -49.48 20.50 -3.69
N GLY A 396 -50.05 19.71 -4.61
CA GLY A 396 -51.02 20.17 -5.61
C GLY A 396 -51.71 19.03 -6.37
N ARG A 397 -53.02 18.88 -6.12
CA ARG A 397 -54.08 18.06 -6.77
C ARG A 397 -54.09 18.17 -8.32
N SER A 398 -54.75 17.36 -9.17
CA SER A 398 -55.80 16.33 -9.11
C SER A 398 -56.04 15.74 -10.52
N GLY A 399 -56.59 14.53 -10.60
CA GLY A 399 -57.43 14.04 -11.71
C GLY A 399 -56.69 13.34 -12.86
N ALA A 400 -57.28 12.44 -13.65
CA ALA A 400 -58.38 11.48 -13.54
C ALA A 400 -58.32 10.64 -14.85
N HIS A 401 -58.76 9.39 -14.77
CA HIS A 401 -59.24 8.53 -15.87
C HIS A 401 -58.26 7.99 -16.94
N GLY A 402 -58.40 6.70 -17.24
CA GLY A 402 -57.97 6.13 -18.53
C GLY A 402 -57.67 4.64 -18.52
N ARG A 403 -58.71 3.80 -18.65
CA ARG A 403 -58.61 2.35 -18.91
C ARG A 403 -58.07 2.05 -20.34
N ARG A 404 -57.77 0.76 -20.54
CA ARG A 404 -57.50 -0.03 -21.77
C ARG A 404 -56.00 -0.18 -22.02
N GLY A 405 -55.43 -1.34 -22.33
CA GLY A 405 -55.93 -2.64 -22.79
C GLY A 405 -54.81 -3.25 -23.67
N PHE A 406 -54.47 -4.51 -23.42
CA PHE A 406 -53.56 -5.45 -24.14
C PHE A 406 -53.57 -5.36 -25.70
N PRO A 407 -52.76 -6.16 -26.44
CA PRO A 407 -51.30 -6.36 -26.41
C PRO A 407 -50.68 -6.39 -27.85
N GLY A 408 -49.38 -6.67 -27.94
CA GLY A 408 -48.67 -7.09 -29.15
C GLY A 408 -47.32 -7.69 -28.79
#